data_AF-A0A1X2LZM1-F1
#
_entry.id   AF-A0A1X2LZM1-F1
#
_cell.length_a   1.000
_cell.length_b   1.000
_cell.length_c   1.000
_cell.angle_alpha   90.00
_cell.angle_beta   90.00
_cell.angle_gamma   90.00
#
_symmetry.space_group_name_H-M   'P 1'
#
loop_
_entity.id
_entity.type
_entity.pdbx_description
1 polymer ?
#
loop_
_entity_poly.entity_id
_entity_poly.type
_entity_poly.pdbx_seq_one_letter_code
_entity_poly.pdbx_strand_id
1 'polypeptide(L)'
;MTALRFAGLVISTVIAAIAVLIGSGPAHADTDYGQPCSPEGAKLWGNPGPIYCQRTADGQLQWVPIPAWAMCVAFCDRLGGP
;
A
#
# COMPACT_ATOMS: atom_id res chain seq x y z
N MET A 1 -33.77 -14.48 -23.07
CA MET A 1 -33.01 -13.22 -22.89
C MET A 1 -32.52 -12.99 -21.45
N THR A 2 -33.22 -13.48 -20.42
CA THR A 2 -32.84 -13.32 -19.00
C THR A 2 -31.62 -14.16 -18.59
N ALA A 3 -31.53 -15.43 -19.01
CA ALA A 3 -30.41 -16.32 -18.64
C ALA A 3 -29.02 -15.81 -19.10
N LEU A 4 -28.95 -15.20 -20.30
CA LEU A 4 -27.73 -14.58 -20.81
C LEU A 4 -27.28 -13.36 -19.99
N ARG A 5 -28.23 -12.60 -19.43
CA ARG A 5 -27.95 -11.46 -18.54
C ARG A 5 -27.42 -11.92 -17.19
N PHE A 6 -27.96 -13.00 -16.65
CA PHE A 6 -27.47 -13.61 -15.41
C PHE A 6 -26.06 -14.18 -15.57
N ALA A 7 -25.79 -14.88 -16.68
CA ALA A 7 -24.46 -15.39 -16.99
C ALA A 7 -23.42 -14.26 -17.10
N GLY A 8 -23.77 -13.17 -17.80
CA GLY A 8 -22.91 -11.99 -17.90
C GLY A 8 -22.59 -11.39 -16.53
N LEU A 9 -23.61 -11.23 -15.67
CA LEU A 9 -23.44 -10.63 -14.33
C LEU A 9 -22.49 -11.46 -13.45
N VAL A 10 -22.66 -12.79 -13.43
CA VAL A 10 -21.81 -13.71 -12.66
C VAL A 10 -20.36 -13.64 -13.12
N ILE A 11 -20.11 -13.63 -14.43
CA ILE A 11 -18.76 -13.52 -14.99
C ILE A 11 -18.11 -12.20 -14.57
N SER A 12 -18.83 -11.08 -14.68
CA SER A 12 -18.30 -9.77 -14.28
C SER A 12 -17.99 -9.67 -12.78
N THR A 13 -18.80 -10.27 -11.91
CA THR A 13 -18.51 -10.29 -10.46
C THR A 13 -17.26 -11.09 -10.13
N VAL A 14 -17.02 -12.21 -10.82
CA VAL A 14 -15.83 -13.04 -10.60
C VAL A 14 -14.58 -12.30 -11.07
N ILE A 15 -14.61 -11.68 -12.24
CA ILE A 15 -13.47 -10.92 -12.78
C ILE A 15 -13.14 -9.73 -11.88
N ALA A 16 -14.16 -8.99 -11.41
CA ALA A 16 -13.96 -7.88 -10.50
C ALA A 16 -13.31 -8.33 -9.17
N ALA A 17 -13.77 -9.44 -8.58
CA ALA A 17 -13.20 -9.96 -7.35
C ALA A 17 -11.72 -10.37 -7.52
N ILE A 18 -11.38 -11.02 -8.64
CA ILE A 18 -9.99 -11.40 -8.96
C ILE A 18 -9.11 -10.16 -9.14
N ALA A 19 -9.62 -9.14 -9.84
CA ALA A 19 -8.89 -7.88 -10.01
C ALA A 19 -8.62 -7.17 -8.68
N VAL A 20 -9.58 -7.19 -7.75
CA VAL A 20 -9.41 -6.63 -6.39
C VAL A 20 -8.39 -7.44 -5.60
N LEU A 21 -8.43 -8.77 -5.66
CA LEU A 21 -7.48 -9.65 -4.98
C LEU A 21 -6.03 -9.49 -5.47
N ILE A 22 -5.84 -9.29 -6.77
CA ILE A 22 -4.51 -9.08 -7.36
C ILE A 22 -4.04 -7.64 -7.13
N GLY A 23 -4.96 -6.67 -7.11
CA GLY A 23 -4.65 -5.26 -6.87
C GLY A 23 -4.46 -4.90 -5.39
N SER A 24 -4.94 -5.72 -4.47
CA SER A 24 -4.66 -5.55 -3.04
C SER A 24 -3.22 -5.93 -2.76
N GLY A 25 -2.37 -4.92 -2.59
CA GLY A 25 -1.01 -5.08 -2.07
C GLY A 25 -1.01 -5.77 -0.70
N PRO A 26 0.16 -6.23 -0.23
CA PRO A 26 0.27 -6.92 1.05
C PRO A 26 -0.30 -6.04 2.17
N ALA A 27 -1.21 -6.60 2.97
CA ALA A 27 -1.58 -6.00 4.24
C ALA A 27 -0.38 -6.11 5.18
N HIS A 28 0.16 -4.96 5.59
CA HIS A 28 1.32 -4.91 6.48
C HIS A 28 1.05 -5.60 7.80
N ALA A 29 2.03 -6.36 8.25
CA ALA A 29 2.05 -6.92 9.58
C ALA A 29 2.81 -5.96 10.51
N ASP A 30 2.41 -5.93 11.78
CA ASP A 30 3.04 -5.16 12.87
C ASP A 30 4.57 -5.36 12.97
N THR A 31 5.09 -6.42 12.35
CA THR A 31 6.50 -6.84 12.36
C THR A 31 7.37 -6.21 11.28
N ASP A 32 6.82 -5.37 10.39
CA ASP A 32 7.57 -4.87 9.23
C ASP A 32 8.57 -3.75 9.59
N TYR A 33 8.55 -3.22 10.82
CA TYR A 33 9.48 -2.18 11.25
C TYR A 33 10.94 -2.62 11.22
N GLY A 34 11.80 -1.77 10.64
CA GLY A 34 13.23 -2.06 10.49
C GLY A 34 13.55 -3.13 9.46
N GLN A 35 12.54 -3.73 8.81
CA GLN A 35 12.77 -4.65 7.70
C GLN A 35 13.27 -3.88 6.47
N PRO A 36 14.13 -4.50 5.65
CA PRO A 36 14.59 -3.90 4.41
C PRO A 36 13.41 -3.61 3.49
N CYS A 37 13.45 -2.46 2.83
CA CYS A 37 12.39 -1.98 1.96
C CYS A 37 12.94 -1.47 0.62
N SER A 38 12.09 -1.44 -0.41
CA SER A 38 12.39 -0.87 -1.71
C SER A 38 11.08 -0.63 -2.48
N PRO A 39 10.94 0.47 -3.26
CA PRO A 39 11.88 1.57 -3.43
C PRO A 39 11.83 2.61 -2.29
N GLU A 40 12.86 3.46 -2.18
CA GLU A 40 12.89 4.61 -1.26
C GLU A 40 11.66 5.51 -1.49
N GLY A 41 11.01 5.94 -0.41
CA GLY A 41 9.78 6.74 -0.47
C GLY A 41 8.50 5.95 -0.73
N ALA A 42 8.57 4.62 -0.88
CA ALA A 42 7.37 3.78 -0.87
C ALA A 42 6.61 3.96 0.45
N LYS A 43 5.28 4.01 0.37
CA LYS A 43 4.39 4.26 1.50
C LYS A 43 3.41 3.12 1.59
N LEU A 44 3.15 2.67 2.82
CA LEU A 44 2.28 1.54 3.07
C LEU A 44 1.40 1.83 4.29
N TRP A 45 0.17 1.33 4.25
CA TRP A 45 -0.87 1.59 5.24
C TRP A 45 -1.34 0.26 5.80
N GLY A 46 -1.38 0.14 7.12
CA GLY A 46 -1.79 -1.09 7.79
C GLY A 46 -1.92 -0.91 9.30
N ASN A 47 -1.97 -2.03 10.01
CA ASN A 47 -1.93 -2.07 11.46
C ASN A 47 -0.45 -2.30 11.87
N PRO A 48 0.17 -1.41 12.66
CA PRO A 48 -0.44 -0.47 13.61
C PRO A 48 -0.51 0.99 13.11
N GLY A 49 -0.11 1.28 11.87
CA GLY A 49 -0.22 2.61 11.30
C GLY A 49 0.48 2.76 9.95
N PRO A 50 0.52 3.98 9.39
CA PRO A 50 1.22 4.24 8.15
C PRO A 50 2.74 4.15 8.34
N ILE A 51 3.41 3.53 7.38
CA ILE A 51 4.87 3.38 7.33
C ILE A 51 5.40 3.87 5.99
N TYR A 52 6.66 4.25 5.95
CA TYR A 52 7.35 4.59 4.70
C TYR A 52 8.76 4.04 4.68
N CYS A 53 9.24 3.78 3.46
CA CYS A 53 10.58 3.29 3.21
C CYS A 53 11.55 4.47 3.24
N GLN A 54 12.37 4.54 4.29
CA GLN A 54 13.35 5.61 4.50
C GLN A 54 14.77 5.05 4.51
N ARG A 55 15.72 5.85 4.02
CA ARG A 55 17.15 5.61 4.21
C ARG A 55 17.57 5.96 5.64
N THR A 56 18.12 4.99 6.37
CA THR A 56 18.67 5.19 7.70
C THR A 56 20.04 5.88 7.65
N ALA A 57 20.55 6.31 8.80
CA ALA A 57 21.89 6.92 8.91
C ALA A 57 23.01 6.01 8.39
N ASP A 58 22.82 4.69 8.49
CA ASP A 58 23.74 3.67 7.98
C ASP A 58 23.61 3.42 6.47
N GLY A 59 22.74 4.18 5.78
CA GLY A 59 22.52 4.09 4.34
C GLY A 59 21.61 2.96 3.88
N GLN A 60 21.08 2.15 4.81
CA GLN A 60 20.15 1.06 4.51
C GLN A 60 18.71 1.57 4.35
N LEU A 61 17.94 0.99 3.43
CA LEU A 61 16.52 1.31 3.29
C LEU A 61 15.70 0.41 4.21
N GLN A 62 14.94 1.01 5.12
CA GLN A 62 14.09 0.28 6.07
C GLN A 62 12.70 0.92 6.22
N TRP A 63 11.72 0.08 6.57
CA TRP A 63 10.39 0.54 6.92
C TRP A 63 10.40 1.24 8.28
N VAL A 64 9.94 2.48 8.30
CA VAL A 64 9.83 3.30 9.51
C VAL A 64 8.41 3.83 9.68
N PRO A 65 7.92 4.01 10.92
CA PRO A 65 6.60 4.57 11.17
C PRO A 65 6.54 6.03 10.71
N ILE A 66 5.44 6.43 10.07
CA ILE A 66 5.12 7.84 9.85
C ILE A 66 4.40 8.34 11.10
N PRO A 67 5.04 9.18 11.94
CA PRO A 67 4.37 9.69 13.12
C PRO A 67 3.22 10.62 12.72
N ALA A 68 2.19 10.72 13.58
CA ALA A 68 0.97 11.48 13.27
C ALA A 68 1.24 12.95 12.86
N TRP A 69 2.27 13.57 13.43
CA TRP A 69 2.69 14.94 13.10
C TRP A 69 3.38 15.06 11.74
N ALA A 70 3.89 13.96 11.17
CA ALA A 70 4.50 13.88 9.86
C ALA A 70 3.59 13.21 8.82
N MET A 71 2.27 13.15 9.07
CA MET A 71 1.30 12.61 8.11
C MET A 71 1.33 13.31 6.75
N CYS A 72 1.86 14.54 6.66
CA CYS A 72 2.15 15.17 5.38
C CYS A 72 3.04 14.26 4.49
N VAL A 73 3.99 13.49 5.03
CA VAL A 73 4.78 12.52 4.25
C VAL A 73 3.90 11.40 3.70
N ALA A 74 2.80 11.03 4.38
CA ALA A 74 1.87 10.02 3.90
C ALA A 74 1.03 10.50 2.71
N PHE A 75 0.61 11.77 2.68
CA PHE A 75 -0.33 12.30 1.67
C PHE A 75 0.30 13.23 0.63
N CYS A 76 1.40 13.90 0.99
CA CYS A 76 2.14 14.74 0.07
C CYS A 76 3.10 13.83 -0.71
N ASP A 77 2.75 13.50 -1.95
CA ASP A 77 3.68 12.93 -2.94
C ASP A 77 4.58 13.99 -3.59
N ARG A 78 4.79 15.15 -2.95
CA ARG A 78 5.53 16.28 -3.54
C ARG A 78 7.03 16.06 -3.41
N LEU A 79 7.84 15.98 -4.49
CA LEU A 79 8.06 17.04 -5.49
C LEU A 79 8.02 18.44 -4.84
N GLY A 80 9.10 18.77 -4.14
CA GLY A 80 9.37 20.11 -3.61
C GLY A 80 9.24 20.19 -2.09
N GLY A 81 10.39 20.07 -1.42
CA GLY A 81 10.60 20.74 -0.13
C GLY A 81 10.77 22.26 -0.33
N PRO A 82 10.99 23.04 0.74
CA PRO A 82 11.55 24.38 0.60
C PRO A 82 12.92 24.35 -0.08
#